data_AF-A0A9E1UA85-F1
#
_entry.id   AF-A0A9E1UA85-F1
#
_cell.length_a   1.000
_cell.length_b   1.000
_cell.length_c   1.000
_cell.angle_alpha   90.00
_cell.angle_beta   90.00
_cell.angle_gamma   90.00
#
_symmetry.space_group_name_H-M   'P 1'
#
loop_
_entity.id
_entity.type
_entity.pdbx_description
1 polymer ?
#
loop_
_entity_poly.entity_id
_entity_poly.type
_entity_poly.pdbx_seq_one_letter_code
_entity_poly.pdbx_strand_id
1 'polypeptide(L)'
;MTKKDIHRRSYGFDNSEQKNPKTPHGRLDYEDWEKQNKDHKKEHRSDKLDKKTPEYRSGSIENTPNLTTKTFGVLKIILINLFNFIAWLLVSLWQLFGLLWKKRPRMNRHTRQILRQKAGTIIISFVVFGFLFATILVAWANKDLPDPDQLTDRKVAQSTKIYDRTGEHVLYEVYSDEKRTLVNLEDIPQYLIDGVIATEDTKFYEHHGVRPLSILRAVFYGVFTSKQIGGTSTLTQQLVKNAILTNKRSYVRKLKEVILSIRLEQKYTKDQILKIYFNEIPYGSTNYGVESAAQSYFGKTVKDVTLSEAAILAGFPKAPSAYLNDTERLKNRRDFVLERMFQEDYINREEADNAQAEPIEIKQRFENIQAPHFVLYVKKQLVDMYGEQAVDSEGLRVITSLDWEKQQAAQKAVEENLENLIEAEANNT
;
A
#
# COMPACT_ATOMS: atom_id res chain seq x y z
N MET A 1 25.02 -24.73 -56.88
CA MET A 1 25.96 -25.58 -56.11
C MET A 1 26.71 -24.63 -55.17
N THR A 2 26.54 -24.60 -53.84
CA THR A 2 26.66 -25.60 -52.75
C THR A 2 28.06 -25.77 -52.17
N LYS A 3 28.10 -25.85 -50.82
CA LYS A 3 29.22 -26.16 -49.90
C LYS A 3 30.20 -24.99 -49.61
N LYS A 4 30.64 -24.74 -48.37
CA LYS A 4 30.51 -25.53 -47.12
C LYS A 4 30.68 -24.69 -45.83
N ASP A 5 30.04 -25.15 -44.76
CA ASP A 5 30.34 -25.12 -43.29
C ASP A 5 31.38 -24.09 -42.77
N ILE A 6 31.15 -23.35 -41.69
CA ILE A 6 31.13 -23.78 -40.26
C ILE A 6 30.58 -22.56 -39.46
N HIS A 7 29.77 -22.62 -38.39
CA HIS A 7 29.25 -23.72 -37.55
C HIS A 7 27.84 -23.39 -36.98
N ARG A 8 27.42 -24.11 -35.92
CA ARG A 8 26.35 -23.75 -34.95
C ARG A 8 26.80 -24.18 -33.55
N ARG A 9 26.24 -23.58 -32.48
CA ARG A 9 25.77 -24.34 -31.31
C ARG A 9 24.50 -23.71 -30.73
N SER A 10 23.36 -24.33 -31.04
CA SER A 10 22.15 -24.27 -30.22
C SER A 10 21.90 -25.67 -29.67
N TYR A 11 21.33 -25.75 -28.47
CA TYR A 11 20.80 -26.99 -27.90
C TYR A 11 19.52 -26.66 -27.13
N GLY A 12 18.38 -27.11 -27.65
CA GLY A 12 17.36 -27.73 -26.79
C GLY A 12 17.84 -29.14 -26.40
N PHE A 13 17.13 -29.96 -25.63
CA PHE A 13 15.76 -29.94 -25.15
C PHE A 13 15.78 -30.67 -23.79
N ASP A 14 14.76 -30.49 -22.94
CA ASP A 14 14.03 -31.67 -22.45
C ASP A 14 12.58 -31.30 -22.14
N ASN A 15 11.66 -32.19 -22.49
CA ASN A 15 10.22 -32.05 -22.31
C ASN A 15 9.68 -33.39 -21.81
N SER A 16 10.10 -33.78 -20.60
CA SER A 16 9.74 -35.03 -19.96
C SER A 16 8.60 -34.85 -18.94
N GLU A 17 7.53 -35.61 -19.12
CA GLU A 17 6.34 -35.76 -18.28
C GLU A 17 6.47 -35.36 -16.79
N GLN A 18 5.72 -34.34 -16.36
CA GLN A 18 5.20 -34.29 -15.00
C GLN A 18 3.68 -34.41 -15.01
N LYS A 19 3.20 -35.59 -14.57
CA LYS A 19 1.78 -35.89 -14.41
C LYS A 19 1.19 -34.98 -13.32
N ASN A 20 0.31 -34.08 -13.72
CA ASN A 20 -0.35 -33.13 -12.84
C ASN A 20 -1.41 -33.85 -11.97
N PRO A 21 -1.25 -33.92 -10.63
CA PRO A 21 -2.25 -34.55 -9.77
C PRO A 21 -3.48 -33.65 -9.67
N LYS A 22 -4.63 -34.15 -10.12
CA LYS A 22 -5.93 -33.45 -10.03
C LYS A 22 -6.25 -33.12 -8.56
N THR A 23 -6.13 -31.86 -8.17
CA THR A 23 -6.68 -31.35 -6.92
C THR A 23 -8.21 -31.28 -7.03
N PRO A 24 -8.99 -31.85 -6.10
CA PRO A 24 -10.45 -31.72 -6.14
C PRO A 24 -10.87 -30.29 -5.82
N HIS A 25 -11.73 -29.70 -6.66
CA HIS A 25 -12.45 -28.47 -6.29
C HIS A 25 -13.48 -28.80 -5.20
N GLY A 26 -13.09 -28.64 -3.94
CA GLY A 26 -14.02 -28.63 -2.81
C GLY A 26 -14.83 -27.34 -2.81
N ARG A 27 -16.11 -27.42 -3.18
CA ARG A 27 -17.11 -26.42 -2.80
C ARG A 27 -17.14 -26.37 -1.27
N LEU A 28 -16.86 -25.21 -0.67
CA LEU A 28 -16.95 -25.06 0.78
C LEU A 28 -18.39 -25.30 1.22
N ASP A 29 -18.58 -26.27 2.11
CA ASP A 29 -19.88 -26.56 2.71
C ASP A 29 -20.24 -25.43 3.69
N TYR A 30 -21.36 -24.76 3.43
CA TYR A 30 -21.77 -23.54 4.11
C TYR A 30 -22.55 -23.85 5.42
N GLU A 31 -23.10 -25.06 5.56
CA GLU A 31 -23.95 -25.42 6.70
C GLU A 31 -23.15 -25.71 7.98
N ASP A 32 -21.94 -26.26 7.86
CA ASP A 32 -21.07 -26.58 9.00
C ASP A 32 -20.49 -25.32 9.67
N TRP A 33 -20.32 -24.22 8.92
CA TRP A 33 -19.88 -22.94 9.47
C TRP A 33 -21.00 -22.19 10.21
N GLU A 34 -22.22 -22.21 9.66
CA GLU A 34 -23.41 -21.60 10.29
C GLU A 34 -23.68 -22.17 11.70
N LYS A 35 -23.42 -23.47 11.91
CA LYS A 35 -23.59 -24.12 13.22
C LYS A 35 -22.60 -23.66 14.28
N GLN A 36 -21.40 -23.19 13.92
CA GLN A 36 -20.39 -22.78 14.90
C GLN A 36 -20.52 -21.33 15.37
N ASN A 37 -21.23 -20.46 14.63
CA ASN A 37 -21.20 -19.00 14.86
C ASN A 37 -22.57 -18.34 15.11
N LYS A 38 -23.62 -19.11 15.43
CA LYS A 38 -24.97 -18.55 15.65
C LYS A 38 -25.13 -17.72 16.93
N ASP A 39 -24.36 -18.02 17.98
CA ASP A 39 -24.60 -17.42 19.31
C ASP A 39 -23.88 -16.08 19.55
N HIS A 40 -22.78 -15.78 18.84
CA HIS A 40 -22.08 -14.49 18.97
C HIS A 40 -22.78 -13.31 18.26
N LYS A 41 -23.81 -13.55 17.43
CA LYS A 41 -24.45 -12.51 16.61
C LYS A 41 -25.43 -11.58 17.33
N LYS A 42 -25.81 -11.85 18.59
CA LYS A 42 -26.88 -11.08 19.28
C LYS A 42 -26.41 -9.95 20.19
N GLU A 43 -25.17 -9.97 20.69
CA GLU A 43 -24.72 -9.06 21.75
C GLU A 43 -23.96 -7.81 21.26
N HIS A 44 -23.53 -7.77 19.98
CA HIS A 44 -22.77 -6.63 19.42
C HIS A 44 -23.57 -5.71 18.49
N ARG A 45 -24.87 -5.95 18.31
CA ARG A 45 -25.70 -5.17 17.36
C ARG A 45 -26.28 -3.88 17.96
N SER A 46 -26.32 -3.72 19.28
CA SER A 46 -26.87 -2.51 19.94
C SER A 46 -25.87 -1.34 20.02
N ASP A 47 -24.59 -1.62 20.27
CA ASP A 47 -23.66 -0.61 20.79
C ASP A 47 -22.85 0.15 19.70
N LYS A 48 -22.96 -0.25 18.44
CA LYS A 48 -22.23 0.36 17.31
C LYS A 48 -23.03 1.38 16.50
N LEU A 49 -24.36 1.37 16.58
CA LEU A 49 -25.22 2.19 15.69
C LEU A 49 -25.42 3.65 16.15
N ASP A 50 -24.93 4.03 17.34
CA ASP A 50 -25.30 5.30 18.00
C ASP A 50 -24.11 6.26 18.24
N LYS A 51 -23.00 6.09 17.51
CA LYS A 51 -21.84 7.00 17.57
C LYS A 51 -21.87 8.03 16.46
N LYS A 52 -22.34 9.22 16.82
CA LYS A 52 -22.31 10.44 16.01
C LYS A 52 -20.92 10.70 15.41
N THR A 53 -20.93 11.22 14.19
CA THR A 53 -19.78 11.80 13.49
C THR A 53 -19.03 12.83 14.36
N PRO A 54 -17.68 12.81 14.40
CA PRO A 54 -16.91 13.86 15.05
C PRO A 54 -16.83 15.11 14.16
N GLU A 55 -17.09 16.28 14.74
CA GLU A 55 -16.96 17.58 14.06
C GLU A 55 -15.51 17.89 13.67
N TYR A 56 -15.32 18.37 12.44
CA TYR A 56 -14.04 18.79 11.92
C TYR A 56 -13.66 20.17 12.48
N ARG A 57 -12.61 20.25 13.32
CA ARG A 57 -12.05 21.52 13.79
C ARG A 57 -10.70 21.81 13.13
N SER A 58 -10.65 22.88 12.35
CA SER A 58 -9.41 23.48 11.84
C SER A 58 -8.61 24.10 12.99
N GLY A 59 -7.50 23.46 13.37
CA GLY A 59 -6.55 23.97 14.35
C GLY A 59 -5.43 24.77 13.69
N SER A 60 -5.28 26.04 14.07
CA SER A 60 -4.17 26.91 13.66
C SER A 60 -2.81 26.42 14.19
N ILE A 61 -1.75 26.64 13.41
CA ILE A 61 -0.39 26.21 13.72
C ILE A 61 0.21 27.11 14.82
N GLU A 62 0.56 26.53 15.96
CA GLU A 62 1.43 27.17 16.97
C GLU A 62 2.85 26.57 16.97
N ASN A 63 3.80 27.37 17.48
CA ASN A 63 5.23 27.19 17.32
C ASN A 63 5.80 25.85 17.83
N THR A 64 6.75 25.29 17.08
CA THR A 64 7.44 24.04 17.46
C THR A 64 8.65 24.27 18.36
N PRO A 65 8.88 23.45 19.40
CA PRO A 65 10.10 23.51 20.22
C PRO A 65 11.26 22.69 19.61
N ASN A 66 12.49 23.12 19.94
CA ASN A 66 13.76 22.68 19.34
C ASN A 66 14.00 21.16 19.26
N LEU A 67 14.63 20.72 18.15
CA LEU A 67 14.88 19.32 17.76
C LEU A 67 15.56 18.45 18.84
N THR A 68 16.40 19.06 19.69
CA THR A 68 17.13 18.36 20.77
C THR A 68 16.23 17.72 21.81
N THR A 69 14.95 18.13 21.92
CA THR A 69 13.99 17.57 22.89
C THR A 69 13.23 16.35 22.36
N LYS A 70 13.01 16.24 21.05
CA LYS A 70 12.15 15.19 20.46
C LYS A 70 12.82 13.82 20.40
N THR A 71 14.14 13.75 20.21
CA THR A 71 14.91 12.50 20.18
C THR A 71 14.81 11.73 21.50
N PHE A 72 14.82 12.44 22.63
CA PHE A 72 14.59 11.86 23.96
C PHE A 72 13.18 11.30 24.13
N GLY A 73 12.16 11.88 23.49
CA GLY A 73 10.78 11.39 23.54
C GLY A 73 10.61 10.01 22.89
N VAL A 74 11.15 9.83 21.68
CA VAL A 74 11.10 8.54 20.96
C VAL A 74 11.83 7.46 21.74
N LEU A 75 13.04 7.78 22.23
CA LEU A 75 13.80 6.88 23.09
C LEU A 75 12.95 6.54 24.31
N LYS A 76 12.52 7.52 25.11
CA LYS A 76 11.74 7.34 26.34
C LYS A 76 10.49 6.47 26.15
N ILE A 77 9.72 6.63 25.08
CA ILE A 77 8.53 5.78 24.81
C ILE A 77 8.93 4.35 24.46
N ILE A 78 9.96 4.15 23.63
CA ILE A 78 10.48 2.81 23.32
C ILE A 78 11.03 2.17 24.61
N LEU A 79 11.80 2.90 25.43
CA LEU A 79 12.34 2.40 26.69
C LEU A 79 11.24 2.08 27.70
N ILE A 80 10.17 2.89 27.80
CA ILE A 80 9.02 2.62 28.68
C ILE A 80 8.24 1.38 28.22
N ASN A 81 7.89 1.28 26.94
CA ASN A 81 7.15 0.13 26.43
C ASN A 81 8.00 -1.16 26.49
N LEU A 82 9.30 -1.06 26.21
CA LEU A 82 10.25 -2.17 26.37
C LEU A 82 10.40 -2.55 27.84
N PHE A 83 10.51 -1.58 28.77
CA PHE A 83 10.55 -1.82 30.22
C PHE A 83 9.27 -2.48 30.74
N ASN A 84 8.10 -2.01 30.32
CA ASN A 84 6.81 -2.59 30.70
C ASN A 84 6.66 -4.01 30.14
N PHE A 85 7.06 -4.25 28.89
CA PHE A 85 7.10 -5.59 28.29
C PHE A 85 8.08 -6.52 29.02
N ILE A 86 9.27 -6.02 29.36
CA ILE A 86 10.28 -6.72 30.17
C ILE A 86 9.72 -7.07 31.55
N ALA A 87 9.07 -6.13 32.24
CA ALA A 87 8.50 -6.33 33.56
C ALA A 87 7.36 -7.37 33.51
N TRP A 88 6.48 -7.29 32.51
CA TRP A 88 5.45 -8.29 32.25
C TRP A 88 6.06 -9.66 31.95
N LEU A 89 7.05 -9.74 31.06
CA LEU A 89 7.76 -10.97 30.71
C LEU A 89 8.46 -11.59 31.93
N LEU A 90 9.08 -10.79 32.79
CA LEU A 90 9.69 -11.23 34.05
C LEU A 90 8.64 -11.81 35.00
N VAL A 91 7.49 -11.16 35.15
CA VAL A 91 6.37 -11.64 35.98
C VAL A 91 5.76 -12.93 35.40
N SER A 92 5.52 -12.98 34.08
CA SER A 92 5.00 -14.17 33.42
C SER A 92 5.98 -15.34 33.49
N LEU A 93 7.28 -15.12 33.25
CA LEU A 93 8.32 -16.14 33.43
C LEU A 93 8.40 -16.60 34.90
N TRP A 94 8.27 -15.70 35.88
CA TRP A 94 8.23 -16.07 37.30
C TRP A 94 7.02 -16.94 37.63
N GLN A 95 5.83 -16.63 37.08
CA GLN A 95 4.62 -17.42 37.24
C GLN A 95 4.75 -18.81 36.57
N LEU A 96 5.27 -18.86 35.34
CA LEU A 96 5.50 -20.09 34.58
C LEU A 96 6.55 -20.98 35.27
N PHE A 97 7.61 -20.39 35.82
CA PHE A 97 8.62 -21.08 36.62
C PHE A 97 8.03 -21.58 37.95
N GLY A 98 7.12 -20.83 38.58
CA GLY A 98 6.34 -21.28 39.73
C GLY A 98 5.44 -22.49 39.42
N LEU A 99 4.85 -22.54 38.22
CA LEU A 99 4.03 -23.67 37.76
C LEU A 99 4.87 -24.90 37.39
N LEU A 100 5.99 -24.71 36.68
CA LEU A 100 6.91 -25.80 36.31
C LEU A 100 7.54 -26.48 37.54
N TRP A 101 7.78 -25.73 38.63
CA TRP A 101 8.32 -26.29 39.87
C TRP A 101 7.31 -27.07 40.73
N LYS A 102 6.05 -27.23 40.28
CA LYS A 102 4.99 -27.92 41.03
C LYS A 102 5.24 -29.42 41.15
N LYS A 103 5.98 -30.05 40.22
CA LYS A 103 6.57 -31.39 40.38
C LYS A 103 7.95 -31.27 41.05
N ARG A 104 8.08 -31.79 42.28
CA ARG A 104 9.16 -31.42 43.23
C ARG A 104 10.28 -32.48 43.32
N PRO A 105 11.52 -32.22 42.87
CA PRO A 105 12.68 -32.91 43.43
C PRO A 105 12.85 -32.51 44.92
N ARG A 106 13.28 -33.46 45.77
CA ARG A 106 13.55 -33.23 47.20
C ARG A 106 14.85 -32.44 47.42
N MET A 107 14.84 -31.15 47.07
CA MET A 107 15.94 -30.21 47.32
C MET A 107 15.74 -29.39 48.60
N ASN A 108 16.84 -29.12 49.32
CA ASN A 108 16.86 -28.29 50.53
C ASN A 108 16.47 -26.82 50.26
N ARG A 109 15.96 -26.13 51.30
CA ARG A 109 15.47 -24.74 51.20
C ARG A 109 16.56 -23.78 50.68
N HIS A 110 17.79 -23.88 51.21
CA HIS A 110 18.94 -23.09 50.73
C HIS A 110 19.23 -23.29 49.24
N THR A 111 19.29 -24.54 48.76
CA THR A 111 19.59 -24.85 47.36
C THR A 111 18.55 -24.26 46.40
N ARG A 112 17.27 -24.26 46.79
CA ARG A 112 16.18 -23.61 46.02
C ARG A 112 16.32 -22.09 45.99
N GLN A 113 16.69 -21.46 47.12
CA GLN A 113 16.89 -20.02 47.19
C GLN A 113 18.03 -19.57 46.27
N ILE A 114 19.17 -20.28 46.31
CA ILE A 114 20.32 -20.03 45.43
C ILE A 114 19.94 -20.22 43.96
N LEU A 115 19.22 -21.29 43.60
CA LEU A 115 18.79 -21.52 42.21
C LEU A 115 17.76 -20.48 41.72
N ARG A 116 16.86 -20.00 42.58
CA ARG A 116 15.94 -18.89 42.24
C ARG A 116 16.67 -17.57 42.05
N GLN A 117 17.66 -17.28 42.90
CA GLN A 117 18.53 -16.10 42.75
C GLN A 117 19.33 -16.19 41.45
N LYS A 118 19.98 -17.32 41.16
CA LYS A 118 20.72 -17.53 39.89
C LYS A 118 19.82 -17.43 38.66
N ALA A 119 18.64 -18.04 38.67
CA ALA A 119 17.67 -17.90 37.58
C ALA A 119 17.22 -16.44 37.40
N GLY A 120 16.88 -15.75 38.49
CA GLY A 120 16.50 -14.33 38.46
C GLY A 120 17.60 -13.45 37.89
N THR A 121 18.86 -13.61 38.33
CA THR A 121 20.00 -12.85 37.80
C THR A 121 20.27 -13.15 36.33
N ILE A 122 20.07 -14.39 35.87
CA ILE A 122 20.21 -14.76 34.46
C ILE A 122 19.14 -14.04 33.62
N ILE A 123 17.87 -14.08 34.02
CA ILE A 123 16.79 -13.44 33.25
C ILE A 123 16.97 -11.91 33.24
N ILE A 124 17.32 -11.30 34.39
CA ILE A 124 17.65 -9.86 34.47
C ILE A 124 18.85 -9.51 33.56
N SER A 125 19.87 -10.37 33.51
CA SER A 125 21.02 -10.16 32.61
C SER A 125 20.59 -10.20 31.14
N PHE A 126 19.84 -11.22 30.72
CA PHE A 126 19.30 -11.29 29.35
C PHE A 126 18.43 -10.07 28.99
N VAL A 127 17.63 -9.59 29.94
CA VAL A 127 16.83 -8.38 29.82
C VAL A 127 17.70 -7.14 29.59
N VAL A 128 18.73 -6.92 30.42
CA VAL A 128 19.62 -5.76 30.33
C VAL A 128 20.48 -5.81 29.06
N PHE A 129 21.05 -6.97 28.73
CA PHE A 129 21.81 -7.16 27.49
C PHE A 129 20.92 -7.00 26.24
N GLY A 130 19.71 -7.53 26.25
CA GLY A 130 18.75 -7.36 25.15
C GLY A 130 18.34 -5.90 24.94
N PHE A 131 18.12 -5.16 26.03
CA PHE A 131 17.84 -3.73 26.01
C PHE A 131 19.02 -2.89 25.48
N LEU A 132 20.24 -3.18 25.96
CA LEU A 132 21.46 -2.52 25.50
C LEU A 132 21.70 -2.80 24.01
N PHE A 133 21.56 -4.05 23.59
CA PHE A 133 21.69 -4.47 22.19
C PHE A 133 20.65 -3.80 21.29
N ALA A 134 19.38 -3.76 21.70
CA ALA A 134 18.32 -3.05 20.98
C ALA A 134 18.61 -1.54 20.86
N THR A 135 19.11 -0.91 21.93
CA THR A 135 19.48 0.52 21.92
C THR A 135 20.63 0.79 20.96
N ILE A 136 21.68 -0.05 20.96
CA ILE A 136 22.80 0.05 20.02
C ILE A 136 22.33 -0.17 18.57
N LEU A 137 21.47 -1.15 18.31
CA LEU A 137 20.90 -1.40 16.98
C LEU A 137 20.06 -0.22 16.47
N VAL A 138 19.25 0.40 17.32
CA VAL A 138 18.47 1.59 16.96
C VAL A 138 19.37 2.79 16.71
N ALA A 139 20.38 3.02 17.55
CA ALA A 139 21.36 4.10 17.35
C ALA A 139 22.16 3.92 16.04
N TRP A 140 22.58 2.69 15.73
CA TRP A 140 23.24 2.35 14.48
C TRP A 140 22.31 2.53 13.26
N ALA A 141 21.08 2.03 13.32
CA ALA A 141 20.11 2.18 12.23
C ALA A 141 19.69 3.65 12.00
N ASN A 142 19.69 4.47 13.05
CA ASN A 142 19.40 5.90 13.00
C ASN A 142 20.46 6.72 12.26
N LYS A 143 21.72 6.27 12.22
CA LYS A 143 22.84 7.02 11.60
C LYS A 143 22.59 7.31 10.11
N ASP A 144 21.98 6.35 9.43
CA ASP A 144 21.71 6.39 7.99
C ASP A 144 20.19 6.38 7.71
N LEU A 145 19.38 6.94 8.61
CA LEU A 145 17.93 7.02 8.44
C LEU A 145 17.58 8.27 7.59
N PRO A 146 16.82 8.14 6.49
CA PRO A 146 16.25 9.28 5.81
C PRO A 146 15.40 10.12 6.77
N ASP A 147 15.31 11.42 6.53
CA ASP A 147 14.50 12.30 7.36
C ASP A 147 13.01 12.12 7.03
N PRO A 148 12.13 11.74 7.98
CA PRO A 148 10.69 11.68 7.73
C PRO A 148 10.04 13.03 7.38
N ASP A 149 10.76 14.15 7.55
CA ASP A 149 10.31 15.47 7.09
C ASP A 149 10.22 15.54 5.55
N GLN A 150 10.98 14.71 4.83
CA GLN A 150 10.96 14.59 3.37
C GLN A 150 9.62 14.07 2.78
N LEU A 151 8.61 13.74 3.58
CA LEU A 151 7.31 13.26 3.07
C LEU A 151 6.23 14.34 2.88
N THR A 152 6.36 15.52 3.50
CA THR A 152 5.48 16.67 3.18
C THR A 152 6.23 17.82 2.54
N ASP A 153 7.51 17.99 2.85
CA ASP A 153 8.31 19.10 2.33
C ASP A 153 8.90 18.80 0.94
N ARG A 154 8.81 17.54 0.48
CA ARG A 154 9.10 17.13 -0.90
C ARG A 154 7.95 17.54 -1.81
N LYS A 155 8.23 18.34 -2.84
CA LYS A 155 7.38 18.40 -4.03
C LYS A 155 7.29 16.99 -4.63
N VAL A 156 6.17 16.32 -4.43
CA VAL A 156 5.90 15.02 -5.06
C VAL A 156 5.68 15.25 -6.55
N ALA A 157 6.31 14.45 -7.40
CA ALA A 157 6.18 14.57 -8.85
C ALA A 157 4.71 14.37 -9.25
N GLN A 158 4.17 15.34 -9.98
CA GLN A 158 2.81 15.34 -10.52
C GLN A 158 2.85 15.44 -12.04
N SER A 159 1.97 14.70 -12.70
CA SER A 159 1.84 14.72 -14.15
C SER A 159 1.22 16.03 -14.65
N THR A 160 1.83 16.64 -15.65
CA THR A 160 1.29 17.82 -16.34
C THR A 160 0.16 17.37 -17.26
N LYS A 161 -1.00 18.03 -17.18
CA LYS A 161 -2.16 17.70 -18.00
C LYS A 161 -2.41 18.80 -19.03
N ILE A 162 -2.37 18.41 -20.30
CA ILE A 162 -2.65 19.25 -21.45
C ILE A 162 -4.11 19.03 -21.84
N TYR A 163 -4.89 20.10 -21.85
CA TYR A 163 -6.32 20.11 -22.13
C TYR A 163 -6.63 20.83 -23.44
N ASP A 164 -7.80 20.54 -23.97
CA ASP A 164 -8.46 21.35 -24.99
C ASP A 164 -8.79 22.78 -24.49
N ARG A 165 -9.45 23.57 -25.34
CA ARG A 165 -9.87 24.95 -25.04
C ARG A 165 -10.95 25.10 -23.96
N THR A 166 -11.72 24.04 -23.65
CA THR A 166 -12.68 24.06 -22.54
C THR A 166 -11.97 23.85 -21.19
N GLY A 167 -10.84 23.15 -21.19
CA GLY A 167 -10.15 22.74 -19.97
C GLY A 167 -10.75 21.49 -19.32
N GLU A 168 -11.72 20.85 -19.97
CA GLU A 168 -12.38 19.63 -19.49
C GLU A 168 -11.79 18.38 -20.14
N HIS A 169 -11.44 18.44 -21.43
CA HIS A 169 -10.95 17.29 -22.18
C HIS A 169 -9.42 17.19 -22.13
N VAL A 170 -8.88 16.15 -21.48
CA VAL A 170 -7.44 15.88 -21.42
C VAL A 170 -6.96 15.30 -22.76
N LEU A 171 -6.15 16.07 -23.48
CA LEU A 171 -5.51 15.68 -24.73
C LEU A 171 -4.31 14.74 -24.49
N TYR A 172 -3.51 15.07 -23.47
CA TYR A 172 -2.37 14.27 -23.06
C TYR A 172 -1.93 14.58 -21.63
N GLU A 173 -1.23 13.63 -21.02
CA GLU A 173 -0.71 13.71 -19.66
C GLU A 173 0.78 13.39 -19.71
N VAL A 174 1.60 14.39 -19.38
CA VAL A 174 3.06 14.35 -19.47
C VAL A 174 3.66 14.04 -18.10
N TYR A 175 4.59 13.09 -18.07
CA TYR A 175 5.36 12.69 -16.88
C TYR A 175 6.64 11.96 -17.30
N SER A 176 7.59 11.80 -16.37
CA SER A 176 8.78 10.94 -16.55
C SER A 176 8.45 9.47 -16.21
N ASP A 177 8.57 9.09 -14.93
CA ASP A 177 8.38 7.69 -14.49
C ASP A 177 7.06 7.45 -13.74
N GLU A 178 6.52 8.50 -13.11
CA GLU A 178 5.38 8.40 -12.19
C GLU A 178 4.23 9.31 -12.66
N LYS A 179 3.16 8.71 -13.16
CA LYS A 179 1.89 9.39 -13.44
C LYS A 179 1.12 9.54 -12.14
N ARG A 180 0.97 10.79 -11.66
CA ARG A 180 0.33 11.10 -10.38
C ARG A 180 -0.47 12.40 -10.44
N THR A 181 -1.74 12.31 -10.08
CA THR A 181 -2.62 13.43 -9.74
C THR A 181 -2.89 13.39 -8.25
N LEU A 182 -2.71 14.52 -7.55
CA LEU A 182 -3.03 14.59 -6.12
C LEU A 182 -4.53 14.74 -5.87
N VAL A 183 -5.02 14.09 -4.82
CA VAL A 183 -6.41 14.16 -4.36
C VAL A 183 -6.47 14.42 -2.84
N ASN A 184 -7.50 15.13 -2.39
CA ASN A 184 -7.76 15.34 -0.98
C ASN A 184 -8.43 14.11 -0.35
N LEU A 185 -8.30 13.92 0.96
CA LEU A 185 -8.89 12.75 1.61
C LEU A 185 -10.42 12.82 1.58
N GLU A 186 -11.00 14.02 1.69
CA GLU A 186 -12.45 14.25 1.61
C GLU A 186 -13.07 13.96 0.23
N ASP A 187 -12.27 13.89 -0.84
CA ASP A 187 -12.72 13.52 -2.18
C ASP A 187 -12.60 12.01 -2.46
N ILE A 188 -11.96 11.25 -1.56
CA ILE A 188 -11.88 9.78 -1.64
C ILE A 188 -13.14 9.20 -0.96
N PRO A 189 -13.93 8.34 -1.64
CA PRO A 189 -15.11 7.74 -1.04
C PRO A 189 -14.78 6.90 0.19
N GLN A 190 -15.60 7.00 1.24
CA GLN A 190 -15.35 6.35 2.53
C GLN A 190 -15.15 4.83 2.40
N TYR A 191 -15.95 4.15 1.56
CA TYR A 191 -15.83 2.72 1.34
C TYR A 191 -14.50 2.29 0.68
N LEU A 192 -13.78 3.19 -0.02
CA LEU A 192 -12.43 2.92 -0.52
C LEU A 192 -11.39 3.00 0.60
N ILE A 193 -11.55 3.97 1.52
CA ILE A 193 -10.74 4.08 2.74
C ILE A 193 -10.93 2.83 3.60
N ASP A 194 -12.18 2.45 3.84
CA ASP A 194 -12.57 1.28 4.62
C ASP A 194 -12.10 -0.02 3.97
N GLY A 195 -12.19 -0.16 2.64
CA GLY A 195 -11.68 -1.31 1.90
C GLY A 195 -10.17 -1.52 2.06
N VAL A 196 -9.39 -0.43 2.05
CA VAL A 196 -7.95 -0.48 2.35
C VAL A 196 -7.68 -0.89 3.80
N ILE A 197 -8.41 -0.31 4.76
CA ILE A 197 -8.23 -0.61 6.19
C ILE A 197 -8.62 -2.06 6.51
N ALA A 198 -9.78 -2.53 6.02
CA ALA A 198 -10.29 -3.89 6.25
C ALA A 198 -9.38 -5.00 5.72
N THR A 199 -8.61 -4.70 4.66
CA THR A 199 -7.76 -5.68 3.97
C THR A 199 -6.29 -5.63 4.35
N GLU A 200 -5.73 -4.44 4.56
CA GLU A 200 -4.29 -4.28 4.82
C GLU A 200 -3.99 -3.98 6.30
N ASP A 201 -4.88 -3.30 7.05
CA ASP A 201 -4.61 -2.95 8.46
C ASP A 201 -5.85 -2.62 9.32
N THR A 202 -6.60 -3.64 9.72
CA THR A 202 -7.90 -3.48 10.43
C THR A 202 -7.84 -2.72 11.76
N LYS A 203 -6.65 -2.52 12.31
CA LYS A 203 -6.43 -1.78 13.57
C LYS A 203 -5.70 -0.45 13.34
N PHE A 204 -5.78 0.09 12.12
CA PHE A 204 -5.03 1.27 11.71
C PHE A 204 -5.14 2.41 12.72
N TYR A 205 -6.35 2.83 13.10
CA TYR A 205 -6.55 3.92 14.06
C TYR A 205 -6.11 3.62 15.51
N GLU A 206 -5.87 2.35 15.88
CA GLU A 206 -5.52 1.95 17.26
C GLU A 206 -4.02 1.98 17.58
N HIS A 207 -3.15 1.83 16.57
CA HIS A 207 -1.71 1.62 16.79
C HIS A 207 -0.86 2.84 16.48
N HIS A 208 0.41 2.82 16.90
CA HIS A 208 1.42 3.86 16.63
C HIS A 208 2.53 3.35 15.70
N GLY A 209 2.26 3.34 14.40
CA GLY A 209 3.18 3.01 13.30
C GLY A 209 3.40 1.52 13.05
N VAL A 210 3.35 0.69 14.10
CA VAL A 210 3.58 -0.76 14.03
C VAL A 210 2.61 -1.52 14.93
N ARG A 211 2.43 -2.82 14.64
CA ARG A 211 1.63 -3.75 15.47
C ARG A 211 2.51 -4.82 16.11
N PRO A 212 3.08 -4.59 17.32
CA PRO A 212 4.03 -5.51 17.95
C PRO A 212 3.47 -6.93 18.15
N LEU A 213 2.19 -7.05 18.50
CA LEU A 213 1.51 -8.35 18.64
C LEU A 213 1.42 -9.11 17.31
N SER A 214 1.22 -8.41 16.18
CA SER A 214 1.25 -9.04 14.84
C SER A 214 2.65 -9.51 14.46
N ILE A 215 3.68 -8.73 14.79
CA ILE A 215 5.10 -9.08 14.55
C ILE A 215 5.49 -10.29 15.39
N LEU A 216 5.18 -10.29 16.70
CA LEU A 216 5.43 -11.42 17.59
C LEU A 216 4.71 -12.68 17.10
N ARG A 217 3.41 -12.58 16.78
CA ARG A 217 2.63 -13.68 16.20
C ARG A 217 3.31 -14.24 14.94
N ALA A 218 3.75 -13.37 14.02
CA ALA A 218 4.43 -13.79 12.80
C ALA A 218 5.74 -14.52 13.06
N VAL A 219 6.55 -14.08 14.03
CA VAL A 219 7.79 -14.74 14.44
C VAL A 219 7.50 -16.10 15.08
N PHE A 220 6.54 -16.19 16.02
CA PHE A 220 6.15 -17.45 16.63
C PHE A 220 5.66 -18.45 15.57
N TYR A 221 4.68 -18.08 14.75
CA TYR A 221 4.18 -18.99 13.72
C TYR A 221 5.24 -19.32 12.66
N GLY A 222 6.10 -18.40 12.24
CA GLY A 222 7.16 -18.68 11.26
C GLY A 222 8.31 -19.56 11.78
N VAL A 223 8.51 -19.63 13.11
CA VAL A 223 9.49 -20.52 13.74
C VAL A 223 8.88 -21.90 14.02
N PHE A 224 7.61 -21.96 14.45
CA PHE A 224 6.94 -23.22 14.82
C PHE A 224 6.15 -23.87 13.67
N THR A 225 5.94 -23.16 12.56
CA THR A 225 5.30 -23.67 11.34
C THR A 225 6.01 -23.10 10.11
N SER A 226 6.23 -23.90 9.07
CA SER A 226 6.85 -23.41 7.82
C SER A 226 5.91 -22.54 6.96
N LYS A 227 4.90 -21.89 7.58
CA LYS A 227 3.90 -21.05 6.92
C LYS A 227 4.18 -19.58 7.22
N GLN A 228 4.35 -18.79 6.16
CA GLN A 228 4.53 -17.34 6.27
C GLN A 228 3.17 -16.66 6.49
N ILE A 229 3.02 -15.89 7.56
CA ILE A 229 1.80 -15.09 7.82
C ILE A 229 1.87 -13.78 7.00
N GLY A 230 0.89 -13.59 6.10
CA GLY A 230 0.65 -12.32 5.42
C GLY A 230 -0.07 -11.29 6.32
N GLY A 231 -0.09 -10.02 5.92
CA GLY A 231 -0.81 -8.96 6.68
C GLY A 231 -0.12 -8.57 8.00
N THR A 232 1.21 -8.66 8.07
CA THR A 232 2.00 -8.38 9.28
C THR A 232 2.59 -6.98 9.33
N SER A 233 2.51 -6.22 8.23
CA SER A 233 2.98 -4.84 8.13
C SER A 233 1.81 -3.87 8.07
N THR A 234 1.88 -2.79 8.82
CA THR A 234 0.86 -1.73 8.87
C THR A 234 0.81 -0.89 7.61
N LEU A 235 -0.27 -0.15 7.37
CA LEU A 235 -0.36 0.83 6.26
C LEU A 235 0.82 1.82 6.29
N THR A 236 1.17 2.31 7.48
CA THR A 236 2.30 3.22 7.70
C THR A 236 3.66 2.56 7.38
N GLN A 237 3.81 1.25 7.59
CA GLN A 237 4.99 0.50 7.13
C GLN A 237 4.98 0.32 5.60
N GLN A 238 3.82 0.12 4.99
CA GLN A 238 3.70 0.04 3.53
C GLN A 238 4.06 1.37 2.85
N LEU A 239 3.58 2.50 3.40
CA LEU A 239 3.93 3.85 2.95
C LEU A 239 5.44 4.09 3.02
N VAL A 240 6.05 3.91 4.19
CA VAL A 240 7.51 4.08 4.38
C VAL A 240 8.33 3.19 3.45
N LYS A 241 7.89 1.94 3.25
CA LYS A 241 8.52 0.97 2.34
C LYS A 241 8.49 1.42 0.88
N ASN A 242 7.42 2.08 0.43
CA ASN A 242 7.25 2.51 -0.95
C ASN A 242 7.84 3.90 -1.22
N ALA A 243 7.61 4.88 -0.32
CA ALA A 243 7.90 6.30 -0.58
C ALA A 243 9.26 6.79 -0.05
N ILE A 244 9.87 6.11 0.95
CA ILE A 244 11.14 6.54 1.57
C ILE A 244 12.30 5.56 1.30
N LEU A 245 12.03 4.26 1.26
CA LEU A 245 13.08 3.24 1.30
C LEU A 245 13.25 2.50 -0.03
N THR A 246 14.50 2.29 -0.45
CA THR A 246 14.82 1.48 -1.64
C THR A 246 14.29 0.04 -1.50
N ASN A 247 13.87 -0.59 -2.60
CA ASN A 247 13.26 -1.92 -2.61
C ASN A 247 14.17 -3.12 -2.21
N LYS A 248 15.43 -2.90 -1.80
CA LYS A 248 16.38 -3.97 -1.42
C LYS A 248 15.95 -4.70 -0.14
N ARG A 249 15.39 -5.91 -0.27
CA ARG A 249 14.97 -6.75 0.87
C ARG A 249 16.15 -7.11 1.79
N SER A 250 16.19 -6.50 2.98
CA SER A 250 17.14 -6.82 4.05
C SER A 250 16.49 -6.60 5.42
N TYR A 251 17.01 -7.28 6.46
CA TYR A 251 16.58 -7.07 7.85
C TYR A 251 16.86 -5.63 8.32
N VAL A 252 17.98 -5.04 7.86
CA VAL A 252 18.33 -3.64 8.13
C VAL A 252 17.26 -2.70 7.58
N ARG A 253 16.82 -2.88 6.33
CA ARG A 253 15.72 -2.10 5.76
C ARG A 253 14.43 -2.27 6.57
N LYS A 254 14.10 -3.50 7.03
CA LYS A 254 12.89 -3.73 7.84
C LYS A 254 12.95 -3.07 9.22
N LEU A 255 14.14 -2.97 9.83
CA LEU A 255 14.34 -2.17 11.04
C LEU A 255 14.15 -0.67 10.76
N LYS A 256 14.67 -0.16 9.64
CA LYS A 256 14.44 1.23 9.22
C LYS A 256 12.96 1.51 8.95
N GLU A 257 12.22 0.59 8.32
CA GLU A 257 10.75 0.68 8.16
C GLU A 257 10.06 0.89 9.52
N VAL A 258 10.34 0.03 10.51
CA VAL A 258 9.74 0.11 11.86
C VAL A 258 10.01 1.46 12.53
N ILE A 259 11.26 1.94 12.51
CA ILE A 259 11.64 3.21 13.15
C ILE A 259 10.96 4.40 12.45
N LEU A 260 10.99 4.44 11.11
CA LEU A 260 10.39 5.51 10.32
C LEU A 260 8.87 5.54 10.47
N SER A 261 8.17 4.40 10.48
CA SER A 261 6.71 4.39 10.68
C SER A 261 6.32 4.93 12.05
N ILE A 262 7.06 4.62 13.12
CA ILE A 262 6.80 5.19 14.45
C ILE A 262 7.02 6.71 14.45
N ARG A 263 8.09 7.20 13.82
CA ARG A 263 8.33 8.66 13.68
C ARG A 263 7.23 9.34 12.86
N LEU A 264 6.73 8.67 11.82
CA LEU A 264 5.70 9.21 10.93
C LEU A 264 4.40 9.49 11.70
N GLU A 265 3.94 8.54 12.51
CA GLU A 265 2.71 8.71 13.31
C GLU A 265 2.88 9.59 14.55
N GLN A 266 4.10 10.02 14.87
CA GLN A 266 4.34 11.06 15.87
C GLN A 266 4.31 12.47 15.27
N LYS A 267 4.48 12.60 13.94
CA LYS A 267 4.43 13.88 13.22
C LYS A 267 3.06 14.13 12.58
N TYR A 268 2.44 13.10 12.00
CA TYR A 268 1.21 13.22 11.21
C TYR A 268 0.04 12.46 11.85
N THR A 269 -1.17 13.00 11.66
CA THR A 269 -2.41 12.29 12.04
C THR A 269 -2.66 11.08 11.14
N LYS A 270 -3.55 10.18 11.57
CA LYS A 270 -3.96 9.01 10.79
C LYS A 270 -4.50 9.40 9.41
N ASP A 271 -5.30 10.46 9.37
CA ASP A 271 -5.91 10.99 8.15
C ASP A 271 -4.86 11.58 7.21
N GLN A 272 -3.86 12.31 7.75
CA GLN A 272 -2.72 12.78 6.96
C GLN A 272 -1.91 11.61 6.38
N ILE A 273 -1.71 10.53 7.15
CA ILE A 273 -1.04 9.32 6.67
C ILE A 273 -1.86 8.64 5.57
N LEU A 274 -3.18 8.57 5.69
CA LEU A 274 -4.06 8.05 4.63
C LEU A 274 -4.00 8.92 3.38
N LYS A 275 -4.05 10.25 3.52
CA LYS A 275 -3.89 11.18 2.39
C LYS A 275 -2.57 10.96 1.66
N ILE A 276 -1.45 10.83 2.38
CA ILE A 276 -0.15 10.54 1.75
C ILE A 276 -0.15 9.14 1.12
N TYR A 277 -0.65 8.12 1.83
CA TYR A 277 -0.75 6.74 1.33
C TYR A 277 -1.52 6.65 0.00
N PHE A 278 -2.72 7.24 -0.07
CA PHE A 278 -3.54 7.27 -1.28
C PHE A 278 -2.96 8.09 -2.43
N ASN A 279 -1.99 8.96 -2.19
CA ASN A 279 -1.31 9.75 -3.23
C ASN A 279 0.08 9.20 -3.62
N GLU A 280 0.69 8.33 -2.81
CA GLU A 280 2.09 7.89 -3.03
C GLU A 280 2.26 6.42 -3.41
N ILE A 281 1.31 5.52 -3.08
CA ILE A 281 1.53 4.10 -3.41
C ILE A 281 1.37 3.82 -4.91
N PRO A 282 2.16 2.87 -5.47
CA PRO A 282 1.99 2.43 -6.85
C PRO A 282 0.74 1.55 -6.98
N TYR A 283 -0.12 1.90 -7.94
CA TYR A 283 -1.31 1.14 -8.33
C TYR A 283 -1.09 0.27 -9.57
N GLY A 284 0.11 0.30 -10.16
CA GLY A 284 0.52 -0.54 -11.29
C GLY A 284 0.68 0.24 -12.60
N SER A 285 1.43 -0.34 -13.54
CA SER A 285 2.00 0.42 -14.67
C SER A 285 2.77 1.64 -14.13
N THR A 286 2.59 2.81 -14.74
CA THR A 286 3.12 4.11 -14.32
C THR A 286 2.24 4.84 -13.30
N ASN A 287 1.10 4.27 -12.86
CA ASN A 287 0.15 4.97 -11.98
C ASN A 287 0.61 4.97 -10.51
N TYR A 288 0.83 6.17 -9.97
CA TYR A 288 1.07 6.43 -8.55
C TYR A 288 -0.07 7.27 -8.00
N GLY A 289 -0.57 6.86 -6.83
CA GLY A 289 -1.76 7.46 -6.25
C GLY A 289 -3.08 7.01 -6.89
N VAL A 290 -4.16 7.15 -6.13
CA VAL A 290 -5.45 6.51 -6.39
C VAL A 290 -6.29 7.23 -7.44
N GLU A 291 -6.14 8.55 -7.56
CA GLU A 291 -6.82 9.35 -8.58
C GLU A 291 -6.33 8.99 -9.99
N SER A 292 -5.01 8.92 -10.18
CA SER A 292 -4.42 8.44 -11.44
C SER A 292 -4.79 6.99 -11.74
N ALA A 293 -4.95 6.14 -10.72
CA ALA A 293 -5.43 4.78 -10.90
C ALA A 293 -6.90 4.72 -11.36
N ALA A 294 -7.79 5.50 -10.73
CA ALA A 294 -9.21 5.58 -11.10
C ALA A 294 -9.40 6.12 -12.53
N GLN A 295 -8.66 7.18 -12.88
CA GLN A 295 -8.68 7.76 -14.22
C GLN A 295 -8.13 6.79 -15.27
N SER A 296 -7.02 6.11 -14.98
CA SER A 296 -6.42 5.16 -15.93
C SER A 296 -7.26 3.89 -16.12
N TYR A 297 -7.82 3.30 -15.05
CA TYR A 297 -8.50 2.00 -15.13
C TYR A 297 -10.00 2.10 -15.43
N PHE A 298 -10.71 3.12 -14.95
CA PHE A 298 -12.16 3.25 -15.13
C PHE A 298 -12.53 4.45 -16.01
N GLY A 299 -11.64 5.46 -16.12
CA GLY A 299 -11.93 6.72 -16.81
C GLY A 299 -12.82 7.65 -15.98
N LYS A 300 -12.72 7.56 -14.65
CA LYS A 300 -13.50 8.31 -13.66
C LYS A 300 -12.57 9.06 -12.71
N THR A 301 -13.06 10.08 -12.01
CA THR A 301 -12.38 10.56 -10.80
C THR A 301 -12.51 9.52 -9.68
N VAL A 302 -11.65 9.53 -8.67
CA VAL A 302 -11.77 8.59 -7.54
C VAL A 302 -13.08 8.79 -6.77
N LYS A 303 -13.67 9.99 -6.83
CA LYS A 303 -14.92 10.35 -6.18
C LYS A 303 -16.14 9.64 -6.77
N ASP A 304 -16.07 9.29 -8.07
CA ASP A 304 -17.19 8.75 -8.86
C ASP A 304 -17.11 7.23 -9.07
N VAL A 305 -16.16 6.54 -8.42
CA VAL A 305 -16.03 5.07 -8.51
C VAL A 305 -17.21 4.37 -7.83
N THR A 306 -17.48 3.12 -8.19
CA THR A 306 -18.45 2.27 -7.47
C THR A 306 -17.79 1.54 -6.28
N LEU A 307 -18.60 0.88 -5.44
CA LEU A 307 -18.08 0.00 -4.38
C LEU A 307 -17.24 -1.15 -4.95
N SER A 308 -17.62 -1.73 -6.10
CA SER A 308 -16.85 -2.74 -6.83
C SER A 308 -15.49 -2.20 -7.31
N GLU A 309 -15.49 -1.03 -7.93
CA GLU A 309 -14.28 -0.36 -8.43
C GLU A 309 -13.34 0.08 -7.29
N ALA A 310 -13.88 0.57 -6.18
CA ALA A 310 -13.11 0.86 -4.98
C ALA A 310 -12.53 -0.40 -4.32
N ALA A 311 -13.27 -1.51 -4.28
CA ALA A 311 -12.74 -2.78 -3.81
C ALA A 311 -11.59 -3.31 -4.70
N ILE A 312 -11.63 -3.05 -6.01
CA ILE A 312 -10.50 -3.27 -6.92
C ILE A 312 -9.31 -2.36 -6.55
N LEU A 313 -9.53 -1.06 -6.37
CA LEU A 313 -8.48 -0.10 -6.02
C LEU A 313 -7.80 -0.43 -4.68
N ALA A 314 -8.58 -0.72 -3.63
CA ALA A 314 -8.06 -1.20 -2.35
C ALA A 314 -7.30 -2.54 -2.49
N GLY A 315 -7.72 -3.38 -3.44
CA GLY A 315 -7.07 -4.64 -3.76
C GLY A 315 -5.67 -4.51 -4.38
N PHE A 316 -5.44 -3.50 -5.22
CA PHE A 316 -4.24 -3.39 -6.08
C PHE A 316 -2.88 -3.39 -5.37
N PRO A 317 -2.61 -2.55 -4.34
CA PRO A 317 -1.24 -2.27 -3.85
C PRO A 317 -0.42 -3.50 -3.42
N LYS A 318 -1.09 -4.62 -3.13
CA LYS A 318 -0.47 -5.89 -2.77
C LYS A 318 0.33 -6.54 -3.91
N ALA A 319 -0.18 -6.48 -5.15
CA ALA A 319 0.47 -7.09 -6.31
C ALA A 319 -0.08 -6.55 -7.66
N PRO A 320 0.07 -5.24 -7.97
CA PRO A 320 -0.65 -4.61 -9.08
C PRO A 320 -0.53 -5.32 -10.43
N SER A 321 0.70 -5.59 -10.87
CA SER A 321 1.00 -6.25 -12.15
C SER A 321 0.49 -7.70 -12.26
N ALA A 322 0.17 -8.35 -11.13
CA ALA A 322 -0.39 -9.69 -11.11
C ALA A 322 -1.92 -9.72 -11.24
N TYR A 323 -2.59 -8.57 -11.04
CA TYR A 323 -4.03 -8.41 -11.20
C TYR A 323 -4.39 -7.82 -12.56
N LEU A 324 -3.59 -6.88 -13.08
CA LEU A 324 -3.83 -6.25 -14.38
C LEU A 324 -3.76 -7.23 -15.58
N ASN A 325 -3.01 -8.33 -15.43
CA ASN A 325 -2.82 -9.33 -16.48
C ASN A 325 -3.70 -10.59 -16.31
N ASP A 326 -4.56 -10.63 -15.29
CA ASP A 326 -5.34 -11.82 -14.92
C ASP A 326 -6.68 -11.40 -14.29
N THR A 327 -7.72 -11.35 -15.12
CA THR A 327 -9.09 -10.94 -14.73
C THR A 327 -9.68 -11.83 -13.64
N GLU A 328 -9.33 -13.11 -13.59
CA GLU A 328 -9.82 -14.03 -12.55
C GLU A 328 -9.18 -13.71 -11.20
N ARG A 329 -7.86 -13.48 -11.16
CA ARG A 329 -7.17 -13.02 -9.94
C ARG A 329 -7.66 -11.66 -9.47
N LEU A 330 -7.91 -10.75 -10.41
CA LEU A 330 -8.49 -9.44 -10.12
C LEU A 330 -9.87 -9.57 -9.48
N LYS A 331 -10.77 -10.37 -10.06
CA LYS A 331 -12.08 -10.69 -9.49
C LYS A 331 -11.95 -11.29 -8.10
N ASN A 332 -11.15 -12.34 -7.95
CA ASN A 332 -10.91 -12.99 -6.66
C ASN A 332 -10.32 -12.03 -5.60
N ARG A 333 -9.51 -11.04 -6.02
CA ARG A 333 -8.97 -10.01 -5.11
C ARG A 333 -10.04 -8.98 -4.71
N ARG A 334 -10.88 -8.50 -5.64
CA ARG A 334 -12.03 -7.63 -5.34
C ARG A 334 -13.00 -8.32 -4.40
N ASP A 335 -13.39 -9.55 -4.71
CA ASP A 335 -14.37 -10.30 -3.93
C ASP A 335 -13.85 -10.56 -2.51
N PHE A 336 -12.54 -10.84 -2.37
CA PHE A 336 -11.86 -10.86 -1.07
C PHE A 336 -11.92 -9.52 -0.32
N VAL A 337 -11.75 -8.38 -1.01
CA VAL A 337 -11.82 -7.05 -0.37
C VAL A 337 -13.23 -6.80 0.16
N LEU A 338 -14.27 -7.05 -0.65
CA LEU A 338 -15.67 -6.90 -0.26
C LEU A 338 -16.04 -7.80 0.92
N GLU A 339 -15.61 -9.07 0.90
CA GLU A 339 -15.82 -10.00 2.00
C GLU A 339 -15.12 -9.53 3.29
N ARG A 340 -13.92 -8.94 3.17
CA ARG A 340 -13.22 -8.34 4.32
C ARG A 340 -13.90 -7.08 4.85
N MET A 341 -14.49 -6.25 3.99
CA MET A 341 -15.28 -5.09 4.42
C MET A 341 -16.54 -5.52 5.17
N PHE A 342 -17.24 -6.56 4.68
CA PHE A 342 -18.39 -7.16 5.37
C PHE A 342 -18.02 -7.73 6.74
N GLN A 343 -16.90 -8.46 6.85
CA GLN A 343 -16.43 -9.06 8.11
C GLN A 343 -16.01 -8.04 9.18
N GLU A 344 -15.66 -6.81 8.81
CA GLU A 344 -15.29 -5.74 9.74
C GLU A 344 -16.44 -4.73 9.95
N ASP A 345 -17.67 -5.09 9.55
CA ASP A 345 -18.91 -4.28 9.65
C ASP A 345 -18.94 -2.97 8.82
N TYR A 346 -18.09 -2.80 7.80
CA TYR A 346 -18.07 -1.59 6.97
C TYR A 346 -19.18 -1.56 5.90
N ILE A 347 -19.59 -2.73 5.42
CA ILE A 347 -20.71 -2.90 4.48
C ILE A 347 -21.58 -4.08 4.94
N ASN A 348 -22.83 -4.10 4.50
CA ASN A 348 -23.73 -5.21 4.72
C ASN A 348 -23.59 -6.28 3.62
N ARG A 349 -24.28 -7.42 3.77
CA ARG A 349 -24.17 -8.56 2.85
C ARG A 349 -24.71 -8.24 1.45
N GLU A 350 -25.82 -7.51 1.37
CA GLU A 350 -26.46 -7.11 0.11
C GLU A 350 -25.57 -6.16 -0.69
N GLU A 351 -24.93 -5.20 -0.03
CA GLU A 351 -23.91 -4.33 -0.65
C GLU A 351 -22.72 -5.12 -1.21
N ALA A 352 -22.22 -6.09 -0.43
CA ALA A 352 -21.15 -6.98 -0.88
C ALA A 352 -21.57 -7.84 -2.08
N ASP A 353 -22.77 -8.44 -2.06
CA ASP A 353 -23.27 -9.30 -3.14
C ASP A 353 -23.53 -8.49 -4.43
N ASN A 354 -24.13 -7.31 -4.32
CA ASN A 354 -24.37 -6.40 -5.45
C ASN A 354 -23.04 -5.93 -6.08
N ALA A 355 -22.05 -5.52 -5.27
CA ALA A 355 -20.74 -5.12 -5.78
C ALA A 355 -19.93 -6.31 -6.35
N GLN A 356 -20.15 -7.54 -5.86
CA GLN A 356 -19.56 -8.74 -6.47
C GLN A 356 -20.22 -9.09 -7.82
N ALA A 357 -21.50 -8.74 -8.03
CA ALA A 357 -22.21 -8.95 -9.28
C ALA A 357 -21.86 -7.92 -10.38
N GLU A 358 -21.35 -6.73 -10.03
CA GLU A 358 -20.88 -5.73 -11.01
C GLU A 358 -19.79 -6.33 -11.94
N PRO A 359 -19.85 -6.08 -13.26
CA PRO A 359 -18.82 -6.52 -14.20
C PRO A 359 -17.50 -5.76 -13.96
N ILE A 360 -16.38 -6.43 -14.25
CA ILE A 360 -15.04 -5.82 -14.10
C ILE A 360 -14.57 -5.32 -15.47
N GLU A 361 -14.76 -4.02 -15.71
CA GLU A 361 -14.30 -3.35 -16.93
C GLU A 361 -13.08 -2.45 -16.64
N ILE A 362 -11.88 -3.04 -16.68
CA ILE A 362 -10.64 -2.25 -16.69
C ILE A 362 -10.33 -1.81 -18.13
N LYS A 363 -10.44 -0.51 -18.35
CA LYS A 363 -9.93 0.16 -19.55
C LYS A 363 -8.42 0.27 -19.41
N GLN A 364 -7.65 -0.67 -19.95
CA GLN A 364 -6.21 -0.43 -20.11
C GLN A 364 -5.99 0.60 -21.22
N ARG A 365 -6.07 1.89 -20.86
CA ARG A 365 -5.69 2.98 -21.75
C ARG A 365 -4.17 2.97 -21.92
N PHE A 366 -3.69 2.32 -22.98
CA PHE A 366 -2.40 2.67 -23.56
C PHE A 366 -2.43 4.14 -23.97
N GLU A 367 -1.33 4.85 -23.78
CA GLU A 367 -1.30 6.31 -23.92
C GLU A 367 -1.42 6.73 -25.38
N ASN A 368 -2.65 7.00 -25.80
CA ASN A 368 -2.91 7.52 -27.12
C ASN A 368 -2.92 9.04 -27.05
N ILE A 369 -1.84 9.68 -27.50
CA ILE A 369 -1.70 11.14 -27.53
C ILE A 369 -2.75 11.69 -28.49
N GLN A 370 -3.75 12.40 -27.97
CA GLN A 370 -4.77 13.01 -28.82
C GLN A 370 -4.20 14.24 -29.50
N ALA A 371 -4.56 14.46 -30.78
CA ALA A 371 -4.00 15.52 -31.62
C ALA A 371 -2.45 15.59 -31.55
N PRO A 372 -1.73 14.49 -31.86
CA PRO A 372 -0.34 14.30 -31.44
C PRO A 372 0.60 15.39 -31.94
N HIS A 373 0.45 15.87 -33.18
CA HIS A 373 1.25 16.98 -33.70
C HIS A 373 1.06 18.28 -32.89
N PHE A 374 -0.18 18.60 -32.51
CA PHE A 374 -0.49 19.78 -31.72
C PHE A 374 0.01 19.64 -30.27
N VAL A 375 -0.21 18.47 -29.65
CA VAL A 375 0.29 18.21 -28.28
C VAL A 375 1.81 18.23 -28.21
N LEU A 376 2.52 17.65 -29.17
CA LEU A 376 3.99 17.67 -29.18
C LEU A 376 4.53 19.09 -29.42
N TYR A 377 3.85 19.90 -30.24
CA TYR A 377 4.14 21.33 -30.37
C TYR A 377 3.95 22.08 -29.05
N VAL A 378 2.83 21.85 -28.35
CA VAL A 378 2.57 22.43 -27.02
C VAL A 378 3.60 21.95 -25.99
N LYS A 379 3.93 20.66 -25.92
CA LYS A 379 4.99 20.15 -25.02
C LYS A 379 6.32 20.85 -25.30
N LYS A 380 6.70 21.01 -26.57
CA LYS A 380 7.93 21.75 -26.94
C LYS A 380 7.89 23.19 -26.42
N GLN A 381 6.81 23.93 -26.68
CA GLN A 381 6.66 25.30 -26.17
C GLN A 381 6.77 25.38 -24.64
N LEU A 382 6.13 24.44 -23.92
CA LEU A 382 6.21 24.38 -22.46
C LEU A 382 7.63 24.12 -21.97
N VAL A 383 8.38 23.24 -22.62
CA VAL A 383 9.79 22.97 -22.30
C VAL A 383 10.66 24.20 -22.59
N ASP A 384 10.44 24.89 -23.71
CA ASP A 384 11.15 26.12 -24.07
C ASP A 384 10.86 27.27 -23.08
N MET A 385 9.67 27.31 -22.45
CA MET A 385 9.27 28.35 -21.48
C MET A 385 9.62 28.03 -20.01
N TYR A 386 9.46 26.79 -19.57
CA TYR A 386 9.51 26.38 -18.16
C TYR A 386 10.61 25.36 -17.84
N GLY A 387 11.23 24.76 -18.85
CA GLY A 387 12.20 23.68 -18.71
C GLY A 387 11.55 22.30 -18.51
N GLU A 388 12.26 21.27 -18.94
CA GLU A 388 11.79 19.87 -18.96
C GLU A 388 11.33 19.37 -17.59
N GLN A 389 12.08 19.66 -16.53
CA GLN A 389 11.74 19.26 -15.15
C GLN A 389 10.39 19.83 -14.67
N ALA A 390 10.05 21.06 -15.04
CA ALA A 390 8.77 21.66 -14.66
C ALA A 390 7.62 20.98 -15.40
N VAL A 391 7.79 20.75 -16.71
CA VAL A 391 6.80 20.09 -17.57
C VAL A 391 6.56 18.63 -17.15
N ASP A 392 7.60 17.88 -16.80
CA ASP A 392 7.47 16.44 -16.54
C ASP A 392 7.17 16.09 -15.07
N SER A 393 7.14 17.06 -14.15
CA SER A 393 6.99 16.76 -12.70
C SER A 393 6.33 17.82 -11.81
N GLU A 394 6.08 19.06 -12.23
CA GLU A 394 5.44 20.08 -11.36
C GLU A 394 3.91 20.14 -11.47
N GLY A 395 3.27 19.24 -12.24
CA GLY A 395 1.81 19.10 -12.27
C GLY A 395 1.09 20.26 -12.95
N LEU A 396 1.63 20.79 -14.05
CA LEU A 396 1.05 21.94 -14.73
C LEU A 396 -0.34 21.59 -15.32
N ARG A 397 -1.31 22.50 -15.16
CA ARG A 397 -2.60 22.44 -15.86
C ARG A 397 -2.55 23.38 -17.07
N VAL A 398 -2.44 22.81 -18.27
CA VAL A 398 -2.24 23.57 -19.51
C VAL A 398 -3.53 23.54 -20.33
N ILE A 399 -4.21 24.68 -20.41
CA ILE A 399 -5.39 24.86 -21.28
C ILE A 399 -4.89 25.40 -22.62
N THR A 400 -5.24 24.73 -23.73
CA THR A 400 -4.74 25.09 -25.06
C THR A 400 -5.79 25.83 -25.90
N SER A 401 -5.45 26.20 -27.13
CA SER A 401 -6.42 26.75 -28.09
C SER A 401 -7.19 25.67 -28.86
N LEU A 402 -6.87 24.38 -28.69
CA LEU A 402 -7.44 23.31 -29.51
C LEU A 402 -8.92 23.09 -29.20
N ASP A 403 -9.73 23.07 -30.23
CA ASP A 403 -11.14 22.69 -30.16
C ASP A 403 -11.25 21.20 -30.49
N TRP A 404 -11.55 20.37 -29.49
CA TRP A 404 -11.47 18.91 -29.65
C TRP A 404 -12.48 18.37 -30.67
N GLU A 405 -13.72 18.86 -30.66
CA GLU A 405 -14.74 18.43 -31.63
C GLU A 405 -14.33 18.79 -33.07
N LYS A 406 -13.79 19.99 -33.29
CA LYS A 406 -13.29 20.41 -34.61
C LYS A 406 -12.05 19.62 -35.03
N GLN A 407 -11.16 19.29 -34.09
CA GLN A 407 -10.01 18.43 -34.37
C GLN A 407 -10.44 17.04 -34.83
N GLN A 408 -11.43 16.42 -34.16
CA GLN A 408 -11.99 15.14 -34.59
C GLN A 408 -12.68 15.23 -35.96
N ALA A 409 -13.45 16.30 -36.20
CA ALA A 409 -14.09 16.53 -37.49
C ALA A 409 -13.07 16.71 -38.64
N ALA A 410 -11.98 17.43 -38.40
CA ALA A 410 -10.90 17.62 -39.36
C ALA A 410 -10.13 16.31 -39.63
N GLN A 411 -9.81 15.53 -38.60
CA GLN A 411 -9.18 14.21 -38.75
C GLN A 411 -10.05 13.28 -39.58
N LYS A 412 -11.34 13.18 -39.23
CA LYS A 412 -12.30 12.37 -39.97
C LYS A 412 -12.41 12.79 -41.44
N ALA A 413 -12.47 14.09 -41.73
CA ALA A 413 -12.53 14.59 -43.10
C ALA A 413 -11.28 14.25 -43.93
N VAL A 414 -10.10 14.20 -43.31
CA VAL A 414 -8.85 13.74 -43.95
C VAL A 414 -8.85 12.23 -44.16
N GLU A 415 -9.26 11.45 -43.15
CA GLU A 415 -9.37 9.98 -43.25
C GLU A 415 -10.35 9.55 -44.36
N GLU A 416 -11.53 10.19 -44.44
CA GLU A 416 -12.55 9.90 -45.47
C GLU A 416 -12.13 10.32 -46.89
N ASN A 417 -11.12 11.20 -47.03
CA ASN A 417 -10.59 11.66 -48.33
C ASN A 417 -9.16 11.18 -48.62
N LEU A 418 -8.64 10.23 -47.84
CA LEU A 418 -7.22 9.85 -47.90
C LEU A 418 -6.79 9.33 -49.29
N GLU A 419 -7.64 8.56 -49.96
CA GLU A 419 -7.38 8.06 -51.32
C GLU A 419 -7.24 9.21 -52.34
N ASN A 420 -8.17 10.19 -52.30
CA ASN A 420 -8.13 11.38 -53.15
C ASN A 420 -6.89 12.25 -52.86
N LEU A 421 -6.47 12.35 -51.60
CA LEU A 421 -5.27 13.10 -51.19
C LEU A 421 -3.99 12.42 -51.67
N ILE A 422 -3.93 11.09 -51.66
CA ILE A 422 -2.81 10.30 -52.21
C ILE A 422 -2.76 10.46 -53.74
N GLU A 423 -3.89 10.37 -54.44
CA GLU A 423 -3.95 10.57 -55.90
C GLU A 423 -3.54 11.99 -56.32
N ALA A 424 -3.84 12.99 -55.49
CA ALA A 424 -3.44 14.38 -55.70
C ALA A 424 -1.99 14.72 -55.29
N GLU A 425 -1.17 13.72 -54.89
CA GLU A 425 0.18 13.88 -54.34
C GLU A 425 0.27 14.85 -53.14
N ALA A 426 -0.84 15.02 -52.41
CA ALA A 426 -0.93 15.98 -51.32
C ALA A 426 -0.02 15.59 -50.15
N ASN A 427 0.75 16.56 -49.65
CA ASN A 427 1.76 16.35 -48.62
C ASN A 427 1.77 17.52 -47.61
N ASN A 428 2.38 17.29 -46.45
CA ASN A 428 2.46 18.25 -45.33
C ASN A 428 3.74 19.12 -45.37
N THR A 429 4.25 19.47 -46.55
CA THR A 429 5.50 20.25 -46.74
C THR A 429 5.28 21.60 -47.38
#